data_AF-A0A8E0QM47-F1
#
_entry.id   AF-A0A8E0QM47-F1
#
_cell.length_a   1.000
_cell.length_b   1.000
_cell.length_c   1.000
_cell.angle_alpha   90.00
_cell.angle_beta   90.00
_cell.angle_gamma   90.00
#
_symmetry.space_group_name_H-M   'P 1'
#
loop_
_entity.id
_entity.type
_entity.pdbx_description
1 polymer ?
#
loop_
_entity_poly.entity_id
_entity_poly.type
_entity_poly.pdbx_seq_one_letter_code
_entity_poly.pdbx_strand_id
1 'polypeptide(L)'
;MEAADLLPLLEQLDDNVDDLEEVLKPILESPVSETSKKLPVLDKAKFHVLVTYALESLIFSYLRLHGVNAKEHPVFRELTRVKQYFGKIQALEAEPEQRTMTLDKEAAGRFIKHGLAGNDKLDMQRKEQEAKEKARAQLKAALLAKKATASETSSKNRTSSSDSESEPGNEEPDSEEAMTAESGQMTRPSEITQSENSPEGKKKKDKNKHETSKATRKRKKRSKEEEQERKKERRQKKMEVRKAAKAK
;
A
#
# COMPACT_ATOMS: atom_id res chain seq x y z
N MET A 1 -23.10 41.59 -25.10
CA MET A 1 -21.97 40.67 -25.24
C MET A 1 -21.79 40.47 -26.72
N GLU A 2 -20.66 40.88 -27.31
CA GLU A 2 -20.34 40.47 -28.69
C GLU A 2 -20.47 38.95 -28.73
N ALA A 3 -21.30 38.44 -29.64
CA ALA A 3 -21.40 37.02 -29.89
C ALA A 3 -20.05 36.57 -30.42
N ALA A 4 -19.14 36.24 -29.51
CA ALA A 4 -17.89 35.57 -29.82
C ALA A 4 -18.26 34.42 -30.75
N ASP A 5 -17.58 34.33 -31.88
CA ASP A 5 -17.83 33.32 -32.90
C ASP A 5 -17.96 31.95 -32.22
N LEU A 6 -19.20 31.42 -32.20
CA LEU A 6 -19.54 30.21 -31.45
C LEU A 6 -19.10 28.96 -32.21
N LEU A 7 -18.89 29.09 -33.52
CA LEU A 7 -18.48 28.02 -34.42
C LEU A 7 -17.20 27.31 -33.94
N PRO A 8 -16.09 28.01 -33.61
CA PRO A 8 -14.89 27.33 -33.12
C PRO A 8 -15.09 26.63 -31.76
N LEU A 9 -15.99 27.11 -30.91
CA LEU A 9 -16.30 26.45 -29.63
C LEU A 9 -17.14 25.20 -29.84
N LEU A 10 -18.01 25.20 -30.85
CA LEU A 10 -18.83 24.05 -31.23
C LEU A 10 -17.98 22.98 -31.90
N GLU A 11 -17.11 23.35 -32.84
CA GLU A 11 -16.14 22.45 -33.48
C GLU A 11 -15.24 21.80 -32.42
N GLN A 12 -14.71 22.60 -31.48
CA GLN A 12 -13.94 22.06 -30.37
C GLN A 12 -14.76 21.10 -29.50
N LEU A 13 -16.05 21.37 -29.25
CA LEU A 13 -16.90 20.47 -28.48
C LEU A 13 -17.13 19.15 -29.20
N ASP A 14 -17.35 19.19 -30.52
CA ASP A 14 -17.50 18.04 -31.40
C ASP A 14 -16.26 17.13 -31.34
N ASP A 15 -15.07 17.70 -31.56
CA ASP A 15 -13.79 17.00 -31.45
C ASP A 15 -13.61 16.32 -30.08
N ASN A 16 -13.96 17.03 -28.99
CA ASN A 16 -13.83 16.47 -27.63
C ASN A 16 -14.82 15.32 -27.37
N VAL A 17 -15.99 15.32 -28.03
CA VAL A 17 -16.98 14.25 -27.90
C VAL A 17 -16.50 13.02 -28.67
N ASP A 18 -15.96 13.20 -29.88
CA ASP A 18 -15.38 12.12 -30.68
C ASP A 18 -14.20 11.45 -29.95
N ASP A 19 -13.26 12.25 -29.43
CA ASP A 19 -12.13 11.78 -28.61
C ASP A 19 -12.62 10.98 -27.39
N LEU A 20 -13.67 11.47 -26.73
CA LEU A 20 -14.22 10.83 -25.54
C LEU A 20 -14.91 9.50 -25.89
N GLU A 21 -15.63 9.43 -27.01
CA GLU A 21 -16.25 8.20 -27.48
C GLU A 21 -15.18 7.15 -27.77
N GLU A 22 -14.09 7.52 -28.46
CA GLU A 22 -12.96 6.62 -28.71
C GLU A 22 -12.35 6.06 -27.42
N VAL A 23 -12.09 6.93 -26.43
CA VAL A 23 -11.49 6.52 -25.15
C VAL A 23 -12.44 5.64 -24.33
N LEU A 24 -13.75 5.87 -24.42
CA LEU A 24 -14.75 5.11 -23.66
C LEU A 24 -15.15 3.78 -24.32
N LYS A 25 -14.93 3.58 -25.63
CA LYS A 25 -15.27 2.34 -26.35
C LYS A 25 -14.93 1.05 -25.59
N PRO A 26 -13.70 0.84 -25.08
CA PRO A 26 -13.35 -0.40 -24.38
C PRO A 26 -14.19 -0.68 -23.13
N ILE A 27 -14.66 0.39 -22.47
CA ILE A 27 -15.49 0.31 -21.27
C ILE A 27 -16.97 0.10 -21.64
N LEU A 28 -17.39 0.54 -22.82
CA LEU A 28 -18.76 0.39 -23.32
C LEU A 28 -19.02 -0.98 -23.97
N GLU A 29 -17.99 -1.59 -24.57
CA GLU A 29 -18.07 -2.91 -25.22
C GLU A 29 -18.20 -4.07 -24.23
N SER A 30 -17.79 -3.88 -22.98
CA SER A 30 -17.82 -4.91 -21.94
C SER A 30 -18.54 -4.41 -20.69
N PRO A 31 -19.30 -5.26 -19.98
CA PRO A 31 -19.91 -4.85 -18.72
C PRO A 31 -18.84 -4.41 -17.72
N VAL A 32 -19.01 -3.23 -17.13
CA VAL A 32 -18.12 -2.67 -16.08
C VAL A 32 -17.82 -3.70 -14.99
N SER A 33 -18.81 -4.52 -14.62
CA SER A 33 -18.67 -5.61 -13.65
C SER A 33 -17.65 -6.68 -14.08
N GLU A 34 -17.59 -7.05 -15.35
CA GLU A 34 -16.67 -8.07 -15.86
C GLU A 34 -15.23 -7.56 -15.89
N THR A 35 -15.02 -6.33 -16.36
CA THR A 35 -13.72 -5.66 -16.35
C THR A 35 -13.21 -5.48 -14.92
N SER A 36 -14.09 -5.12 -13.99
CA SER A 36 -13.74 -4.94 -12.57
C SER A 36 -13.33 -6.22 -11.83
N LYS A 37 -13.81 -7.40 -12.26
CA LYS A 37 -13.51 -8.69 -11.60
C LYS A 37 -12.06 -9.14 -11.78
N LYS A 38 -11.45 -8.74 -12.90
CA LYS A 38 -10.08 -9.11 -13.27
C LYS A 38 -9.02 -8.22 -12.58
N LEU A 39 -9.44 -7.10 -11.98
CA LEU A 39 -8.54 -6.11 -11.40
C LEU A 39 -8.25 -6.40 -9.91
N PRO A 40 -7.02 -6.13 -9.44
CA PRO A 40 -6.71 -6.08 -8.02
C PRO A 40 -7.64 -5.11 -7.26
N VAL A 41 -7.81 -5.31 -5.95
CA VAL A 41 -8.78 -4.56 -5.14
C VAL A 41 -8.61 -3.03 -5.25
N LEU A 42 -7.36 -2.56 -5.25
CA LEU A 42 -7.06 -1.13 -5.36
C LEU A 42 -7.43 -0.58 -6.75
N ASP A 43 -7.02 -1.27 -7.81
CA ASP A 43 -7.30 -0.85 -9.19
C ASP A 43 -8.80 -0.95 -9.52
N LYS A 44 -9.48 -1.93 -8.94
CA LYS A 44 -10.94 -2.05 -8.99
C LYS A 44 -11.62 -0.82 -8.39
N ALA A 45 -11.14 -0.34 -7.24
CA ALA A 45 -11.66 0.88 -6.62
C ALA A 45 -11.42 2.11 -7.51
N LYS A 46 -10.20 2.26 -8.06
CA LYS A 46 -9.86 3.34 -9.00
C LYS A 46 -10.79 3.31 -10.22
N PHE A 47 -10.96 2.14 -10.82
CA PHE A 47 -11.78 1.95 -12.00
C PHE A 47 -13.23 2.38 -11.76
N HIS A 48 -13.88 1.90 -10.68
CA HIS A 48 -15.25 2.30 -10.39
C HIS A 48 -15.39 3.80 -10.11
N VAL A 49 -14.47 4.40 -9.34
CA VAL A 49 -14.51 5.84 -9.06
C VAL A 49 -14.31 6.68 -10.32
N LEU A 50 -13.42 6.26 -11.24
CA LEU A 50 -13.21 6.93 -12.52
C LEU A 50 -14.41 6.82 -13.45
N VAL A 51 -15.05 5.65 -13.53
CA VAL A 51 -16.28 5.45 -14.32
C VAL A 51 -17.41 6.32 -13.78
N THR A 52 -17.62 6.35 -12.46
CA THR A 52 -18.61 7.23 -11.84
C THR A 52 -18.30 8.71 -12.09
N TYR A 53 -17.03 9.11 -11.98
CA TYR A 53 -16.59 10.48 -12.30
C TYR A 53 -16.90 10.86 -13.75
N ALA A 54 -16.66 9.96 -14.70
CA ALA A 54 -16.94 10.19 -16.12
C ALA A 54 -18.45 10.40 -16.35
N LEU A 55 -19.29 9.53 -15.80
CA LEU A 55 -20.75 9.64 -15.90
C LEU A 55 -21.29 10.96 -15.32
N GLU A 56 -20.87 11.30 -14.10
CA GLU A 56 -21.32 12.54 -13.45
C GLU A 56 -20.80 13.79 -14.18
N SER A 57 -19.58 13.74 -14.73
CA SER A 57 -19.02 14.82 -15.53
C SER A 57 -19.77 15.01 -16.85
N LEU A 58 -20.16 13.92 -17.50
CA LEU A 58 -20.99 13.94 -18.71
C LEU A 58 -22.36 14.56 -18.42
N ILE A 59 -23.03 14.13 -17.36
CA ILE A 59 -24.32 14.70 -16.94
C ILE A 59 -24.17 16.19 -16.60
N PHE A 60 -23.09 16.56 -15.92
CA PHE A 60 -22.79 17.97 -15.60
C PHE A 60 -22.64 18.82 -16.87
N SER A 61 -21.89 18.32 -17.87
CA SER A 61 -21.74 18.99 -19.17
C SER A 61 -23.07 19.08 -19.93
N TYR A 62 -23.84 17.99 -19.97
CA TYR A 62 -25.18 17.95 -20.58
C TYR A 62 -26.11 19.01 -19.99
N LEU A 63 -26.19 19.11 -18.66
CA LEU A 63 -27.02 20.12 -17.99
C LEU A 63 -26.61 21.55 -18.35
N ARG A 64 -25.30 21.80 -18.49
CA ARG A 64 -24.79 23.11 -18.89
C ARG A 64 -25.15 23.47 -20.33
N LEU A 65 -25.15 22.49 -21.24
CA LEU A 65 -25.58 22.69 -22.64
C LEU A 65 -27.08 23.02 -22.72
N HIS A 66 -27.89 22.45 -21.82
CA HIS A 66 -29.32 22.77 -21.68
C HIS A 66 -29.60 24.07 -20.91
N GLY A 67 -28.58 24.86 -20.57
CA GLY A 67 -28.74 26.14 -19.87
C GLY A 67 -29.13 26.01 -18.39
N VAL A 68 -29.07 24.80 -17.82
CA VAL A 68 -29.34 24.56 -16.40
C VAL A 68 -28.09 24.90 -15.58
N ASN A 69 -28.27 25.55 -14.43
CA ASN A 69 -27.18 25.81 -13.51
C ASN A 69 -26.73 24.51 -12.80
N ALA A 70 -25.79 23.80 -13.43
CA ALA A 70 -25.32 22.50 -12.94
C ALA A 70 -24.64 22.54 -11.56
N LYS A 71 -24.28 23.72 -11.02
CA LYS A 71 -23.74 23.86 -9.65
C LYS A 71 -24.80 23.79 -8.56
N GLU A 72 -26.02 24.23 -8.87
CA GLU A 72 -27.17 24.13 -7.97
C GLU A 72 -27.87 22.77 -8.11
N HIS A 73 -27.60 22.07 -9.20
CA HIS A 73 -28.12 20.72 -9.45
C HIS A 73 -27.48 19.67 -8.51
N PRO A 74 -28.23 18.63 -8.08
CA PRO A 74 -27.72 17.55 -7.24
C PRO A 74 -26.46 16.83 -7.77
N VAL A 75 -26.22 16.87 -9.08
CA VAL A 75 -25.00 16.33 -9.70
C VAL A 75 -23.72 16.94 -9.11
N PHE A 76 -23.75 18.22 -8.71
CA PHE A 76 -22.59 18.84 -8.07
C PHE A 76 -22.26 18.22 -6.69
N ARG A 77 -23.30 17.76 -5.98
CA ARG A 77 -23.13 17.01 -4.71
C ARG A 77 -22.47 15.66 -4.97
N GLU A 78 -22.90 14.96 -6.01
CA GLU A 78 -22.30 13.67 -6.38
C GLU A 78 -20.83 13.85 -6.83
N LEU A 79 -20.50 14.88 -7.61
CA LEU A 79 -19.11 15.21 -7.96
C LEU A 79 -18.25 15.49 -6.72
N THR A 80 -18.82 16.17 -5.72
CA THR A 80 -18.15 16.41 -4.44
C THR A 80 -17.92 15.10 -3.68
N ARG A 81 -18.86 14.17 -3.73
CA ARG A 81 -18.75 12.84 -3.15
C ARG A 81 -17.68 12.01 -3.86
N VAL A 82 -17.62 12.00 -5.20
CA VAL A 82 -16.55 11.36 -5.98
C VAL A 82 -15.17 11.90 -5.60
N LYS A 83 -15.03 13.22 -5.41
CA LYS A 83 -13.78 13.84 -4.92
C LYS A 83 -13.34 13.30 -3.56
N GLN A 84 -14.28 13.01 -2.66
CA GLN A 84 -13.95 12.38 -1.37
C GLN A 84 -13.40 10.96 -1.56
N TYR A 85 -13.94 10.19 -2.50
CA TYR A 85 -13.44 8.84 -2.81
C TYR A 85 -12.05 8.88 -3.44
N PHE A 86 -11.74 9.83 -4.32
CA PHE A 86 -10.37 10.06 -4.78
C PHE A 86 -9.41 10.32 -3.61
N GLY A 87 -9.82 11.13 -2.62
CA GLY A 87 -9.03 11.36 -1.42
C GLY A 87 -8.79 10.08 -0.60
N LYS A 88 -9.78 9.20 -0.47
CA LYS A 88 -9.64 7.90 0.21
C LYS A 88 -8.65 7.00 -0.52
N ILE A 89 -8.77 6.91 -1.85
CA ILE A 89 -7.87 6.09 -2.67
C ILE A 89 -6.43 6.62 -2.59
N GLN A 90 -6.24 7.94 -2.71
CA GLN A 90 -4.93 8.56 -2.58
C GLN A 90 -4.28 8.33 -1.21
N ALA A 91 -5.08 8.36 -0.13
CA ALA A 91 -4.58 8.05 1.21
C ALA A 91 -4.10 6.59 1.32
N LEU A 92 -4.82 5.65 0.70
CA LEU A 92 -4.43 4.22 0.66
C LEU A 92 -3.22 3.96 -0.23
N GLU A 93 -2.97 4.79 -1.25
CA GLU A 93 -1.79 4.69 -2.10
C GLU A 93 -0.52 5.28 -1.47
N ALA A 94 -0.67 6.34 -0.67
CA ALA A 94 0.44 7.13 -0.16
C ALA A 94 1.16 6.50 1.04
N GLU A 95 0.47 5.65 1.83
CA GLU A 95 1.07 4.98 2.97
C GLU A 95 0.56 3.53 3.07
N PRO A 96 1.45 2.53 3.21
CA PRO A 96 1.04 1.33 3.92
C PRO A 96 0.78 1.78 5.35
N GLU A 97 -0.50 1.90 5.73
CA GLU A 97 -0.91 2.21 7.09
C GLU A 97 -0.12 1.29 8.03
N GLN A 98 0.86 1.86 8.74
CA GLN A 98 1.62 1.10 9.71
C GLN A 98 0.60 0.59 10.71
N ARG A 99 0.36 -0.72 10.72
CA ARG A 99 -0.62 -1.36 11.60
C ARG A 99 -0.34 -0.85 13.02
N THR A 100 -1.19 0.04 13.52
CA THR A 100 -1.02 0.64 14.85
C THR A 100 -1.22 -0.39 15.96
N MET A 101 -1.89 -1.49 15.62
CA MET A 101 -2.03 -2.66 16.48
C MET A 101 -0.99 -3.73 16.11
N THR A 102 0.28 -3.48 16.45
CA THR A 102 1.27 -4.56 16.49
C THR A 102 1.07 -5.34 17.79
N LEU A 103 0.81 -6.64 17.70
CA LEU A 103 0.76 -7.52 18.86
C LEU A 103 2.14 -7.55 19.54
N ASP A 104 2.17 -7.22 20.83
CA ASP A 104 3.36 -7.45 21.64
C ASP A 104 3.51 -8.96 21.86
N LYS A 105 4.37 -9.56 21.03
CA LYS A 105 4.66 -11.00 21.05
C LYS A 105 5.29 -11.42 22.39
N GLU A 106 6.03 -10.52 23.04
CA GLU A 106 6.66 -10.81 24.32
C GLU A 106 5.62 -10.83 25.44
N ALA A 107 4.72 -9.85 25.49
CA ALA A 107 3.62 -9.84 26.44
C ALA A 107 2.69 -11.04 26.25
N ALA A 108 2.30 -11.35 25.01
CA ALA A 108 1.53 -12.56 24.70
C ALA A 108 2.27 -13.83 25.15
N GLY A 109 3.59 -13.90 24.93
CA GLY A 109 4.44 -14.98 25.43
C GLY A 109 4.43 -15.09 26.96
N ARG A 110 4.39 -13.98 27.70
CA ARG A 110 4.28 -13.98 29.17
C ARG A 110 2.92 -14.50 29.63
N PHE A 111 1.83 -14.08 28.98
CA PHE A 111 0.49 -14.57 29.30
C PHE A 111 0.35 -16.07 29.03
N ILE A 112 0.87 -16.55 27.90
CA ILE A 112 0.85 -17.99 27.57
C ILE A 112 1.72 -18.78 28.55
N LYS A 113 2.95 -18.33 28.85
CA LYS A 113 3.83 -18.99 29.82
C LYS A 113 3.22 -19.07 31.21
N HIS A 114 2.55 -18.02 31.66
CA HIS A 114 1.88 -18.01 32.96
C HIS A 114 0.61 -18.87 32.97
N GLY A 115 -0.16 -18.90 31.87
CA GLY A 115 -1.32 -19.79 31.73
C GLY A 115 -0.95 -21.28 31.66
N LEU A 116 0.27 -21.58 31.20
CA LEU A 116 0.84 -22.93 31.19
C LEU A 116 1.71 -23.24 32.43
N ALA A 117 1.89 -22.27 33.34
CA ALA A 117 2.66 -22.47 34.56
C ALA A 117 1.91 -23.43 35.50
N GLY A 118 2.59 -24.46 35.98
CA GLY A 118 2.01 -25.58 36.71
C GLY A 118 2.37 -26.95 36.13
N ASN A 119 3.03 -26.98 34.97
CA ASN A 119 3.49 -28.21 34.32
C ASN A 119 5.02 -28.35 34.36
N ASP A 120 5.60 -28.24 35.56
CA ASP A 120 7.05 -28.15 35.85
C ASP A 120 7.90 -29.24 35.18
N LYS A 121 7.34 -30.44 35.00
CA LYS A 121 8.01 -31.56 34.33
C LYS A 121 8.30 -31.27 32.85
N LEU A 122 7.36 -30.67 32.12
CA LEU A 122 7.54 -30.33 30.70
C LEU A 122 8.44 -29.11 30.53
N ASP A 123 8.42 -28.17 31.48
CA ASP A 123 9.30 -27.01 31.45
C ASP A 123 10.76 -27.37 31.74
N MET A 124 11.01 -28.33 32.63
CA MET A 124 12.35 -28.90 32.85
C MET A 124 12.86 -29.64 31.60
N GLN A 125 12.02 -30.50 31.00
CA GLN A 125 12.39 -31.23 29.77
C GLN A 125 12.68 -30.28 28.61
N ARG A 126 11.88 -29.23 28.43
CA ARG A 126 12.11 -28.23 27.37
C ARG A 126 13.42 -27.46 27.59
N LYS A 127 13.71 -27.07 28.83
CA LYS A 127 14.98 -26.41 29.19
C LYS A 127 16.19 -27.33 28.96
N GLU A 128 16.07 -28.61 29.29
CA GLU A 128 17.12 -29.61 29.06
C GLU A 128 17.40 -29.81 27.56
N GLN A 129 16.34 -29.91 26.75
CA GLN A 129 16.45 -30.01 25.29
C GLN A 129 17.09 -28.76 24.69
N GLU A 130 16.67 -27.57 25.09
CA GLU A 130 17.26 -26.31 24.62
C GLU A 130 18.74 -26.17 25.03
N ALA A 131 19.10 -26.60 26.24
CA ALA A 131 20.49 -26.59 26.70
C ALA A 131 21.36 -27.57 25.89
N LYS A 132 20.83 -28.77 25.63
CA LYS A 132 21.49 -29.80 24.81
C LYS A 132 21.69 -29.33 23.38
N GLU A 133 20.69 -28.67 22.79
CA GLU A 133 20.76 -28.12 21.45
C GLU A 133 21.77 -26.98 21.36
N LYS A 134 21.75 -26.04 22.32
CA LYS A 134 22.73 -24.93 22.38
C LYS A 134 24.15 -25.45 22.57
N ALA A 135 24.35 -26.43 23.44
CA ALA A 135 25.66 -27.06 23.61
C ALA A 135 26.14 -27.74 22.32
N ARG A 136 25.26 -28.47 21.63
CA ARG A 136 25.57 -29.11 20.35
C ARG A 136 25.89 -28.09 19.25
N ALA A 137 25.14 -26.99 19.19
CA ALA A 137 25.37 -25.90 18.25
C ALA A 137 26.70 -25.19 18.52
N GLN A 138 27.04 -24.93 19.79
CA GLN A 138 28.31 -24.33 20.19
C GLN A 138 29.50 -25.24 19.88
N LEU A 139 29.37 -26.54 20.13
CA LEU A 139 30.40 -27.53 19.79
C LEU A 139 30.61 -27.57 18.26
N LYS A 140 29.52 -27.65 17.49
CA LYS A 140 29.58 -27.63 16.02
C LYS A 140 30.20 -26.34 15.48
N ALA A 141 29.86 -25.19 16.05
CA ALA A 141 30.44 -23.89 15.70
C ALA A 141 31.94 -23.83 16.02
N ALA A 142 32.36 -24.34 17.19
CA ALA A 142 33.78 -24.39 17.58
C ALA A 142 34.61 -25.30 16.66
N LEU A 143 34.05 -26.45 16.24
CA LEU A 143 34.71 -27.34 15.28
C LEU A 143 34.85 -26.70 13.89
N LEU A 144 33.83 -25.99 13.41
CA LEU A 144 33.87 -25.23 12.17
C LEU A 144 34.92 -24.09 12.24
N ALA A 145 34.98 -23.36 13.35
CA ALA A 145 35.97 -22.32 13.57
C ALA A 145 37.40 -22.90 13.59
N LYS A 146 37.62 -24.04 14.27
CA LYS A 146 38.93 -24.71 14.31
C LYS A 146 39.38 -25.22 12.92
N LYS A 147 38.43 -25.72 12.12
CA LYS A 147 38.68 -26.15 10.73
C LYS A 147 39.01 -24.96 9.82
N ALA A 148 38.38 -23.80 10.03
CA ALA A 148 38.70 -22.57 9.32
C ALA A 148 40.10 -22.04 9.69
N THR A 149 40.49 -22.07 10.97
CA THR A 149 41.84 -21.65 11.40
C THR A 149 42.95 -22.61 10.95
N ALA A 150 42.67 -23.91 10.85
CA ALA A 150 43.64 -24.89 10.34
C ALA A 150 43.88 -24.72 8.83
N SER A 151 42.88 -24.23 8.09
CA SER A 151 42.99 -23.90 6.66
C SER A 151 43.82 -22.63 6.38
N GLU A 152 43.98 -21.72 7.35
CA GLU A 152 44.83 -20.53 7.19
C GLU A 152 46.30 -20.80 7.52
N THR A 153 46.62 -21.81 8.33
CA THR A 153 48.00 -22.20 8.65
C THR A 153 48.66 -23.14 7.63
N SER A 154 47.93 -23.62 6.61
CA SER A 154 48.45 -24.54 5.57
C SER A 154 48.59 -23.91 4.18
N SER A 155 48.89 -22.60 4.11
CA SER A 155 49.31 -21.95 2.87
C SER A 155 50.83 -21.78 2.80
N LYS A 156 51.57 -22.90 2.83
CA LYS A 156 52.92 -23.00 2.23
C LYS A 156 53.28 -24.46 1.98
N ASN A 157 53.59 -24.75 0.71
CA ASN A 157 54.15 -25.97 0.10
C ASN A 157 53.22 -27.14 -0.31
N ARG A 158 52.88 -27.10 -1.61
CA ARG A 158 53.15 -28.10 -2.68
C ARG A 158 52.85 -29.60 -2.47
N THR A 159 51.93 -30.08 -3.32
CA THR A 159 51.99 -31.30 -4.16
C THR A 159 52.34 -32.65 -3.52
N SER A 160 51.36 -33.56 -3.37
CA SER A 160 51.20 -34.80 -4.15
C SER A 160 50.15 -35.74 -3.55
N SER A 161 49.50 -36.49 -4.45
CA SER A 161 48.66 -37.69 -4.34
C SER A 161 48.35 -38.38 -3.00
N SER A 162 47.11 -38.88 -2.92
CA SER A 162 46.70 -40.25 -2.54
C SER A 162 45.70 -40.34 -1.37
N ASP A 163 44.45 -40.64 -1.74
CA ASP A 163 43.65 -41.78 -1.27
C ASP A 163 43.61 -42.13 0.23
N SER A 164 42.44 -41.93 0.87
CA SER A 164 41.80 -42.92 1.74
C SER A 164 40.46 -42.41 2.29
N GLU A 165 39.43 -43.14 1.89
CA GLU A 165 38.10 -43.30 2.48
C GLU A 165 38.07 -43.23 4.01
N SER A 166 37.03 -42.59 4.57
CA SER A 166 36.35 -43.01 5.81
C SER A 166 35.10 -42.12 6.03
N GLU A 167 33.93 -42.67 5.70
CA GLU A 167 32.64 -42.14 6.14
C GLU A 167 32.49 -42.14 7.66
N PRO A 168 31.68 -41.21 8.22
CA PRO A 168 30.91 -41.51 9.40
C PRO A 168 29.41 -41.43 9.09
N GLY A 169 28.82 -42.62 9.01
CA GLY A 169 27.46 -43.01 9.36
C GLY A 169 26.43 -41.90 9.51
N ASN A 170 25.65 -41.74 8.44
CA ASN A 170 24.37 -41.07 8.45
C ASN A 170 23.31 -42.09 8.92
N GLU A 171 22.93 -42.07 10.19
CA GLU A 171 21.73 -42.78 10.66
C GLU A 171 20.55 -41.82 10.66
N GLU A 172 19.83 -41.81 9.53
CA GLU A 172 18.40 -41.52 9.51
C GLU A 172 17.62 -42.81 9.82
N PRO A 173 16.48 -42.74 10.52
CA PRO A 173 15.44 -43.74 10.39
C PRO A 173 14.29 -43.19 9.53
N ASP A 174 14.19 -43.74 8.32
CA ASP A 174 13.06 -43.66 7.38
C ASP A 174 12.02 -44.74 7.81
N SER A 175 10.79 -44.36 8.22
CA SER A 175 9.51 -44.54 7.48
C SER A 175 8.98 -46.00 7.53
N GLU A 176 7.69 -46.38 7.65
CA GLU A 176 6.35 -45.82 7.45
C GLU A 176 5.32 -46.68 8.22
N GLU A 177 4.15 -46.13 8.60
CA GLU A 177 2.86 -46.80 8.35
C GLU A 177 1.75 -45.75 8.15
N ALA A 178 0.95 -45.98 7.12
CA ALA A 178 -0.16 -45.15 6.65
C ALA A 178 -1.49 -45.51 7.33
N MET A 179 -2.57 -44.86 6.85
CA MET A 179 -4.02 -45.03 7.14
C MET A 179 -4.53 -43.96 8.14
N THR A 180 -5.55 -43.13 7.89
CA THR A 180 -6.59 -43.01 6.87
C THR A 180 -7.24 -41.63 7.04
N ALA A 181 -7.87 -41.12 5.99
CA ALA A 181 -8.61 -39.85 5.96
C ALA A 181 -9.89 -39.87 6.82
N GLU A 182 -10.23 -38.75 7.46
CA GLU A 182 -11.63 -38.33 7.59
C GLU A 182 -11.77 -36.80 7.69
N SER A 183 -12.70 -36.30 6.89
CA SER A 183 -13.19 -34.92 6.82
C SER A 183 -14.12 -34.62 7.99
N GLY A 184 -13.98 -33.46 8.62
CA GLY A 184 -14.87 -33.03 9.71
C GLY A 184 -14.93 -31.50 9.84
N GLN A 185 -16.01 -30.94 9.29
CA GLN A 185 -16.37 -29.53 9.28
C GLN A 185 -16.88 -29.05 10.65
N MET A 186 -16.98 -27.72 10.82
CA MET A 186 -17.85 -26.99 11.78
C MET A 186 -17.38 -26.97 13.26
N THR A 187 -17.46 -25.91 14.05
CA THR A 187 -18.40 -24.77 14.12
C THR A 187 -17.82 -23.64 15.00
N ARG A 188 -18.26 -22.40 14.71
CA ARG A 188 -18.31 -21.26 15.65
C ARG A 188 -19.27 -21.56 16.82
N PRO A 189 -19.17 -20.80 17.91
CA PRO A 189 -20.39 -20.24 18.50
C PRO A 189 -20.36 -18.71 18.60
N SER A 190 -21.55 -18.15 18.50
CA SER A 190 -21.93 -16.74 18.46
C SER A 190 -22.24 -16.17 19.85
N GLU A 191 -22.15 -14.84 19.95
CA GLU A 191 -22.94 -13.86 20.73
C GLU A 191 -23.13 -13.99 22.25
N ILE A 192 -22.91 -12.86 22.96
CA ILE A 192 -23.88 -12.20 23.87
C ILE A 192 -23.46 -10.73 24.15
N THR A 193 -24.32 -9.82 23.67
CA THR A 193 -24.80 -8.50 24.14
C THR A 193 -24.04 -7.56 25.11
N GLN A 194 -23.98 -6.29 24.68
CA GLN A 194 -24.38 -5.00 25.33
C GLN A 194 -23.84 -4.60 26.73
N SER A 195 -23.26 -3.39 26.84
CA SER A 195 -23.76 -2.29 27.71
C SER A 195 -22.82 -1.07 27.72
N GLU A 196 -23.46 0.10 27.86
CA GLU A 196 -22.98 1.48 27.93
C GLU A 196 -22.13 1.81 29.17
N ASN A 197 -21.20 2.78 29.07
CA ASN A 197 -21.22 4.10 29.76
C ASN A 197 -19.84 4.82 29.80
N SER A 198 -19.88 6.14 29.54
CA SER A 198 -18.91 7.17 29.97
C SER A 198 -19.19 7.54 31.46
N PRO A 199 -18.30 8.20 32.28
CA PRO A 199 -17.76 9.55 32.01
C PRO A 199 -16.38 9.98 32.60
N GLU A 200 -15.90 11.11 32.07
CA GLU A 200 -15.11 12.23 32.66
C GLU A 200 -13.70 12.08 33.26
N GLY A 201 -12.78 12.96 32.81
CA GLY A 201 -11.46 13.16 33.45
C GLY A 201 -10.46 14.14 32.79
N LYS A 202 -10.82 15.43 32.66
CA LYS A 202 -10.00 16.67 32.59
C LYS A 202 -8.53 16.70 32.09
N LYS A 203 -8.34 17.53 31.03
CA LYS A 203 -7.38 18.65 30.80
C LYS A 203 -5.89 18.51 31.20
N LYS A 204 -5.01 18.67 30.20
CA LYS A 204 -3.90 19.66 30.19
C LYS A 204 -3.42 19.99 28.76
N LYS A 205 -3.68 21.25 28.34
CA LYS A 205 -2.99 22.05 27.29
C LYS A 205 -1.67 22.58 27.90
N ASP A 206 -0.59 23.01 27.26
CA ASP A 206 -0.21 23.63 25.98
C ASP A 206 1.34 23.41 25.88
N LYS A 207 2.03 23.40 24.73
CA LYS A 207 2.64 24.64 24.17
C LYS A 207 3.34 24.49 22.80
N ASN A 208 3.31 23.34 22.11
CA ASN A 208 4.22 23.11 20.97
C ASN A 208 3.63 23.23 19.54
N LYS A 209 2.43 23.81 19.37
CA LYS A 209 1.69 23.76 18.09
C LYS A 209 1.74 25.03 17.23
N HIS A 210 2.39 26.11 17.69
CA HIS A 210 2.31 27.42 17.02
C HIS A 210 3.47 27.72 16.04
N GLU A 211 4.62 27.03 16.13
CA GLU A 211 5.75 27.29 15.21
C GLU A 211 5.67 26.50 13.90
N THR A 212 5.17 25.26 13.94
CA THR A 212 5.10 24.36 12.78
C THR A 212 4.07 24.81 11.73
N SER A 213 3.05 25.57 12.13
CA SER A 213 1.99 26.08 11.23
C SER A 213 2.40 27.32 10.42
N LYS A 214 3.39 28.11 10.89
CA LYS A 214 3.92 29.27 10.15
C LYS A 214 4.96 28.86 9.10
N ALA A 215 5.82 27.89 9.41
CA ALA A 215 6.85 27.41 8.49
C ALA A 215 6.26 26.70 7.24
N THR A 216 5.20 25.91 7.45
CA THR A 216 4.49 25.19 6.37
C THR A 216 3.74 26.14 5.43
N ARG A 217 3.10 27.20 5.96
CA ARG A 217 2.45 28.25 5.15
C ARG A 217 3.46 29.07 4.32
N LYS A 218 4.64 29.37 4.87
CA LYS A 218 5.67 30.15 4.17
C LYS A 218 6.30 29.35 3.00
N ARG A 219 6.50 28.04 3.18
CA ARG A 219 6.96 27.14 2.10
C ARG A 219 5.93 27.00 0.98
N LYS A 220 4.64 26.84 1.32
CA LYS A 220 3.55 26.75 0.33
C LYS A 220 3.31 28.05 -0.45
N LYS A 221 3.64 29.21 0.14
CA LYS A 221 3.57 30.50 -0.56
C LYS A 221 4.70 30.65 -1.58
N ARG A 222 5.95 30.32 -1.19
CA ARG A 222 7.12 30.35 -2.10
C ARG A 222 6.97 29.42 -3.31
N SER A 223 6.47 28.19 -3.10
CA SER A 223 6.28 27.25 -4.21
C SER A 223 5.22 27.72 -5.22
N LYS A 224 4.21 28.47 -4.77
CA LYS A 224 3.17 29.03 -5.65
C LYS A 224 3.67 30.23 -6.46
N GLU A 225 4.60 31.00 -5.91
CA GLU A 225 5.19 32.18 -6.55
C GLU A 225 6.17 31.76 -7.66
N GLU A 226 7.02 30.75 -7.41
CA GLU A 226 7.92 30.16 -8.40
C GLU A 226 7.16 29.50 -9.57
N GLU A 227 6.01 28.86 -9.30
CA GLU A 227 5.19 28.26 -10.37
C GLU A 227 4.51 29.32 -11.25
N GLN A 228 4.16 30.48 -10.69
CA GLN A 228 3.60 31.60 -11.44
C GLN A 228 4.65 32.28 -12.31
N GLU A 229 5.88 32.40 -11.83
CA GLU A 229 7.00 32.98 -12.58
C GLU A 229 7.37 32.10 -13.78
N ARG A 230 7.49 30.78 -13.58
CA ARG A 230 7.70 29.81 -14.68
C ARG A 230 6.59 29.83 -15.73
N LYS A 231 5.33 30.05 -15.34
CA LYS A 231 4.20 30.20 -16.28
C LYS A 231 4.28 31.51 -17.06
N LYS A 232 4.74 32.60 -16.46
CA LYS A 232 4.96 33.89 -17.15
C LYS A 232 6.10 33.79 -18.16
N GLU A 233 7.23 33.18 -17.80
CA GLU A 233 8.36 32.97 -18.70
C GLU A 233 7.98 32.12 -19.92
N ARG A 234 7.23 31.01 -19.71
CA ARG A 234 6.74 30.18 -20.83
C ARG A 234 5.83 30.95 -21.78
N ARG A 235 4.98 31.86 -21.25
CA ARG A 235 4.11 32.71 -22.07
C ARG A 235 4.90 33.75 -22.85
N GLN A 236 5.91 34.36 -22.25
CA GLN A 236 6.80 35.30 -22.94
C GLN A 236 7.58 34.61 -24.06
N LYS A 237 8.19 33.45 -23.80
CA LYS A 237 8.87 32.66 -24.84
C LYS A 237 7.94 32.27 -25.99
N LYS A 238 6.69 31.89 -25.69
CA LYS A 238 5.69 31.56 -26.73
C LYS A 238 5.29 32.79 -27.57
N MET A 239 5.23 33.97 -26.96
CA MET A 239 4.96 35.24 -27.65
C MET A 239 6.13 35.67 -28.53
N GLU A 240 7.37 35.50 -28.07
CA GLU A 240 8.57 35.81 -28.85
C GLU A 240 8.71 34.88 -30.06
N VAL A 241 8.47 33.57 -29.89
CA VAL A 241 8.47 32.61 -31.00
C VAL A 241 7.40 32.97 -32.04
N ARG A 242 6.20 33.36 -31.61
CA ARG A 242 5.13 33.81 -32.53
C ARG A 242 5.48 35.13 -33.23
N LYS A 243 6.17 36.04 -32.54
CA LYS A 243 6.63 37.31 -33.14
C LYS A 243 7.74 37.07 -34.17
N ALA A 244 8.67 36.15 -33.90
CA ALA A 244 9.72 35.76 -34.83
C ALA A 244 9.17 35.03 -36.07
N ALA A 245 8.15 34.21 -35.90
CA ALA A 245 7.47 33.53 -37.01
C ALA A 245 6.65 34.45 -37.92
N LYS A 246 6.28 35.66 -37.44
CA LYS A 246 5.52 36.65 -38.20
C LYS A 246 6.41 37.72 -38.87
N ALA A 247 7.72 37.70 -38.58
CA ALA A 247 8.72 38.62 -39.14
C ALA A 247 9.58 37.97 -40.24
N LYS A 248 9.26 36.73 -40.62
CA LYS A 248 9.79 35.99 -41.77
C LYS A 248 8.69 35.85 -42.80
#